data_AF-A0A5B7B936-F1
#
_entry.id   AF-A0A5B7B936-F1
#
_cell.length_a   1.000
_cell.length_b   1.000
_cell.length_c   1.000
_cell.angle_alpha   90.00
_cell.angle_beta   90.00
_cell.angle_gamma   90.00
#
_symmetry.space_group_name_H-M   'P 1'
#
loop_
_entity.id
_entity.type
_entity.pdbx_description
1 polymer ?
#
loop_
_entity_poly.entity_id
_entity_poly.type
_entity_poly.pdbx_seq_one_letter_code
_entity_poly.pdbx_strand_id
1 'polypeptide(L)'
;MVEYFNKKANLSGHVPLGSFNVAFSFTGSKNIDAAATKTLSMDGFFIPLARVQLIKSSLVLQENVRRAVPTSWDPPSLASFIENFGTHVITSVTIGGKDVIYVKQHQSSPLSTMEIKNY
;
A
#
# COMPACT_ATOMS: atom_id res chain seq x y z
N MET A 1 -11.20 2.21 -1.72
CA MET A 1 -9.93 1.71 -2.32
C MET A 1 -8.85 1.43 -1.28
N VAL A 2 -8.50 2.38 -0.39
CA VAL A 2 -7.49 2.15 0.68
C VAL A 2 -7.79 0.90 1.50
N GLU A 3 -9.00 0.78 2.02
CA GLU A 3 -9.44 -0.40 2.80
C GLU A 3 -9.32 -1.71 2.02
N TYR A 4 -9.54 -1.69 0.71
CA TYR A 4 -9.38 -2.88 -0.14
C TYR A 4 -7.92 -3.32 -0.20
N PHE A 5 -6.98 -2.39 -0.36
CA PHE A 5 -5.54 -2.68 -0.32
C PHE A 5 -5.13 -3.22 1.06
N ASN A 6 -5.60 -2.57 2.13
CA ASN A 6 -5.30 -2.97 3.50
C ASN A 6 -5.82 -4.38 3.79
N LYS A 7 -7.08 -4.66 3.42
CA LYS A 7 -7.67 -6.00 3.58
C LYS A 7 -6.92 -7.07 2.79
N LYS A 8 -6.44 -6.75 1.58
CA LYS A 8 -5.58 -7.67 0.80
C LYS A 8 -4.23 -7.95 1.48
N ALA A 9 -3.73 -7.02 2.30
CA ALA A 9 -2.53 -7.20 3.12
C ALA A 9 -2.82 -7.78 4.52
N ASN A 10 -4.07 -8.21 4.79
CA ASN A 10 -4.54 -8.64 6.13
C ASN A 10 -4.40 -7.56 7.21
N LEU A 11 -4.53 -6.29 6.83
CA LEU A 11 -4.50 -5.14 7.72
C LEU A 11 -5.89 -4.50 7.81
N SER A 12 -6.21 -3.95 8.98
CA SER A 12 -7.43 -3.20 9.22
C SER A 12 -7.16 -1.69 9.27
N GLY A 13 -8.21 -0.88 9.09
CA GLY A 13 -8.15 0.58 9.21
C GLY A 13 -7.94 1.34 7.91
N HIS A 14 -7.81 2.66 8.04
CA HIS A 14 -7.88 3.64 6.94
C HIS A 14 -6.54 4.35 6.64
N VAL A 15 -5.43 3.82 7.16
CA VAL A 15 -4.08 4.33 6.86
C VAL A 15 -3.63 3.70 5.54
N PRO A 16 -3.28 4.50 4.52
CA PRO A 16 -2.86 3.96 3.23
C PRO A 16 -1.51 3.26 3.32
N LEU A 17 -1.43 2.05 2.78
CA LEU A 17 -0.15 1.34 2.62
C LEU A 17 0.73 2.01 1.57
N GLY A 18 2.04 1.81 1.70
CA GLY A 18 3.00 2.26 0.68
C GLY A 18 2.67 1.72 -0.71
N SER A 19 2.20 0.47 -0.82
CA SER A 19 1.77 -0.12 -2.09
C SER A 19 0.54 0.57 -2.70
N PHE A 20 -0.40 1.05 -1.88
CA PHE A 20 -1.52 1.87 -2.34
C PHE A 20 -1.02 3.22 -2.84
N ASN A 21 -0.13 3.87 -2.07
CA ASN A 21 0.40 5.17 -2.46
C ASN A 21 1.17 5.11 -3.78
N VAL A 22 2.00 4.08 -3.96
CA VAL A 22 2.72 3.85 -5.22
C VAL A 22 1.76 3.56 -6.37
N ALA A 23 0.77 2.67 -6.17
CA ALA A 23 -0.18 2.29 -7.21
C ALA A 23 -0.94 3.48 -7.81
N PHE A 24 -1.24 4.50 -7.00
CA PHE A 24 -1.97 5.70 -7.44
C PHE A 24 -1.12 6.97 -7.45
N SER A 25 0.20 6.88 -7.32
CA SER A 25 1.10 8.05 -7.27
C SER A 25 0.65 9.10 -6.23
N PHE A 26 0.46 8.68 -4.99
CA PHE A 26 0.16 9.56 -3.85
C PHE A 26 1.47 9.97 -3.17
N THR A 27 1.52 11.21 -2.71
CA THR A 27 2.70 11.81 -2.08
C THR A 27 2.84 11.42 -0.60
N GLY A 28 1.76 10.89 0.00
CA GLY A 28 1.69 10.56 1.42
C GLY A 28 1.00 11.65 2.25
N SER A 29 0.76 12.83 1.67
CA SER A 29 -0.07 13.87 2.27
C SER A 29 -1.55 13.56 2.04
N LYS A 30 -2.15 12.79 2.95
CA LYS A 30 -3.52 12.26 2.82
C LYS A 30 -4.55 13.32 2.42
N ASN A 31 -4.50 14.51 3.00
CA ASN A 31 -5.50 15.56 2.75
C ASN A 31 -5.34 16.15 1.33
N ILE A 32 -4.11 16.41 0.91
CA ILE A 32 -3.82 16.98 -0.41
C ILE A 32 -4.12 15.95 -1.49
N ASP A 33 -3.64 14.72 -1.31
CA ASP A 33 -3.84 13.64 -2.28
C ASP A 33 -5.34 13.29 -2.43
N ALA A 34 -6.10 13.30 -1.33
CA ALA A 34 -7.55 13.08 -1.36
C ALA A 34 -8.30 14.21 -2.07
N ALA A 35 -7.95 15.47 -1.81
CA ALA A 35 -8.58 16.61 -2.46
C ALA A 35 -8.32 16.65 -3.98
N ALA A 36 -7.14 16.21 -4.42
CA ALA A 36 -6.76 16.16 -5.83
C ALA A 36 -7.23 14.89 -6.59
N THR A 37 -7.99 14.02 -5.93
CA THR A 37 -8.44 12.73 -6.48
C THR A 37 -9.95 12.67 -6.49
N LYS A 38 -10.55 12.58 -7.68
CA LYS A 38 -11.99 12.39 -7.83
C LYS A 38 -12.41 10.95 -7.61
N THR A 39 -11.74 10.01 -8.28
CA THR A 39 -12.08 8.58 -8.22
C THR A 39 -10.83 7.74 -8.51
N LEU A 40 -10.80 6.54 -7.93
CA LEU A 40 -9.75 5.54 -8.14
C LEU A 40 -10.38 4.26 -8.68
N SER A 41 -9.71 3.63 -9.64
CA SER A 41 -10.09 2.32 -10.15
C SER A 41 -8.87 1.42 -10.28
N MET A 42 -9.10 0.12 -10.17
CA MET A 42 -8.10 -0.91 -10.32
C MET A 42 -8.76 -2.11 -10.99
N ASP A 43 -8.13 -2.62 -12.03
CA ASP A 43 -8.51 -3.89 -12.66
C ASP A 43 -7.26 -4.68 -13.05
N GLY A 44 -7.37 -6.00 -13.11
CA GLY A 44 -6.24 -6.83 -13.49
C GLY A 44 -6.33 -8.30 -13.10
N PHE A 45 -5.39 -9.07 -13.66
CA PHE A 45 -5.26 -10.50 -13.45
C PHE A 45 -4.09 -10.83 -12.51
N PHE A 46 -4.33 -11.80 -11.62
CA PHE A 46 -3.35 -12.33 -10.70
C PHE A 46 -3.19 -13.83 -10.95
N ILE A 47 -1.98 -14.27 -11.26
CA ILE A 47 -1.66 -15.67 -11.54
C ILE A 47 -0.76 -16.16 -10.39
N PRO A 48 -1.32 -16.72 -9.31
CA PRO A 48 -0.53 -17.22 -8.19
C PRO A 48 0.19 -18.51 -8.60
N LEU A 49 1.48 -18.62 -8.28
CA LEU A 49 2.29 -19.81 -8.52
C LEU A 49 2.65 -20.53 -7.21
N ALA A 50 3.02 -19.78 -6.19
CA ALA A 50 3.36 -20.33 -4.89
C ALA A 50 3.00 -19.35 -3.78
N ARG A 51 2.79 -19.86 -2.57
CA ARG A 51 2.61 -19.06 -1.36
C ARG A 51 3.64 -19.44 -0.34
N VAL A 52 4.36 -18.44 0.17
CA VAL A 52 5.28 -18.60 1.29
C VAL A 52 4.65 -17.89 2.49
N GLN A 53 4.62 -18.56 3.63
CA GLN A 53 4.02 -18.02 4.85
C GLN A 53 4.87 -18.43 6.05
N LEU A 54 5.05 -17.49 6.97
CA LEU A 54 5.69 -17.76 8.26
C LEU A 54 4.74 -18.56 9.13
N ILE A 55 5.18 -19.74 9.58
CA ILE A 55 4.39 -20.67 10.40
C ILE A 55 4.73 -20.54 11.90
N LYS A 56 5.93 -20.05 12.23
CA LYS A 56 6.41 -19.93 13.61
C LYS A 56 6.51 -18.47 14.05
N SER A 57 6.12 -18.21 15.29
CA SER A 57 6.08 -16.87 15.90
C SER A 57 7.42 -16.43 16.50
N SER A 58 8.39 -17.35 16.68
CA SER A 58 9.70 -17.06 17.27
C SER A 58 10.66 -16.46 16.23
N LEU A 59 10.34 -15.25 15.76
CA LEU A 59 11.19 -14.49 14.85
C LEU A 59 12.27 -13.77 15.64
N VAL A 60 13.50 -13.79 15.12
CA VAL A 60 14.63 -13.03 15.68
C VAL A 60 14.92 -11.86 14.75
N LEU A 61 15.08 -10.67 15.31
CA LEU A 61 15.48 -9.50 14.54
C LEU A 61 16.89 -9.69 14.00
N GLN A 62 17.12 -9.30 12.75
CA GLN A 62 18.48 -9.22 12.25
C GLN A 62 19.27 -8.14 13.00
N GLU A 63 20.56 -8.35 13.14
CA GLU A 63 21.43 -7.52 13.99
C GLU A 63 21.50 -6.06 13.49
N ASN A 64 21.37 -5.82 12.18
CA ASN A 64 21.27 -4.48 11.60
C ASN A 64 19.98 -3.77 12.01
N VAL A 65 18.84 -4.47 12.01
CA VAL A 65 17.55 -3.92 12.46
C VAL A 65 17.64 -3.61 13.94
N ARG A 66 18.16 -4.54 14.76
CA ARG A 66 18.30 -4.37 16.20
C ARG A 66 19.14 -3.13 16.55
N ARG A 67 20.25 -2.93 15.86
CA ARG A 67 21.13 -1.76 16.05
C ARG A 67 20.50 -0.44 15.60
N ALA A 68 19.57 -0.46 14.65
CA ALA A 68 18.92 0.74 14.16
C ALA A 68 17.75 1.21 15.03
N VAL A 69 17.23 0.37 15.94
CA VAL A 69 16.15 0.76 16.85
C VAL A 69 16.67 1.83 17.82
N PRO A 70 16.05 3.01 17.91
CA PRO A 70 16.43 4.03 18.88
C PRO A 70 16.30 3.52 20.32
N THR A 71 17.32 3.73 21.15
CA THR A 71 17.34 3.28 22.56
C THR A 71 16.57 4.20 23.50
N SER A 72 16.15 5.37 23.02
CA SER A 72 15.39 6.38 23.75
C SER A 72 14.39 7.05 22.82
N TRP A 73 13.47 7.83 23.39
CA TRP A 73 12.54 8.62 22.61
C TRP A 73 13.26 9.75 21.87
N ASP A 74 13.43 9.59 20.56
CA ASP A 74 13.97 10.61 19.65
C ASP A 74 13.14 10.62 18.34
N PRO A 75 12.26 11.62 18.14
CA PRO A 75 11.36 11.63 16.98
C PRO A 75 12.08 11.58 15.62
N PRO A 76 13.18 12.31 15.37
CA PRO A 76 13.94 12.19 14.12
C PRO A 76 14.52 10.80 13.88
N SER A 77 15.14 10.16 14.89
CA SER A 77 15.66 8.80 14.74
C SER A 77 14.56 7.77 14.50
N LEU A 78 13.40 7.93 15.14
CA LEU A 78 12.24 7.07 14.89
C LEU A 78 11.69 7.24 13.48
N ALA A 79 11.58 8.47 12.99
CA ALA A 79 11.18 8.76 11.62
C ALA A 79 12.15 8.11 10.62
N SER A 80 13.46 8.27 10.84
CA SER A 80 14.50 7.64 10.02
C SER A 80 14.44 6.10 10.07
N PHE A 81 14.16 5.50 11.22
CA PHE A 81 13.97 4.06 11.34
C PHE A 81 12.78 3.60 10.48
N ILE A 82 11.65 4.31 10.53
CA ILE A 82 10.46 4.00 9.74
C ILE A 82 10.72 4.16 8.24
N GLU A 83 11.47 5.18 7.83
CA GLU A 83 11.86 5.37 6.42
C GLU A 83 12.76 4.23 5.91
N ASN A 84 13.69 3.76 6.75
CA ASN A 84 14.66 2.73 6.36
C ASN A 84 14.10 1.30 6.43
N PHE A 85 13.26 1.00 7.42
CA PHE A 85 12.78 -0.38 7.71
C PHE A 85 11.28 -0.56 7.46
N GLY A 86 10.53 0.52 7.25
CA GLY A 86 9.09 0.50 7.06
C GLY A 86 8.30 0.43 8.37
N THR A 87 6.99 0.21 8.23
CA THR A 87 6.03 0.20 9.35
C THR A 87 5.46 -1.19 9.66
N HIS A 88 5.63 -2.15 8.76
CA HIS A 88 5.01 -3.48 8.84
C HIS A 88 6.00 -4.57 8.44
N VAL A 89 5.80 -5.78 8.97
CA VAL A 89 6.59 -6.97 8.61
C VAL A 89 5.74 -7.88 7.71
N ILE A 90 6.37 -8.42 6.67
CA ILE A 90 5.72 -9.34 5.73
C ILE A 90 5.68 -10.75 6.35
N THR A 91 4.48 -11.26 6.60
CA THR A 91 4.26 -12.60 7.18
C THR A 91 3.86 -13.66 6.16
N SER A 92 3.38 -13.24 4.99
CA SER A 92 3.12 -14.11 3.84
C SER A 92 3.32 -13.35 2.55
N VAL A 93 3.83 -14.05 1.54
CA VAL A 93 3.89 -13.59 0.17
C VAL A 93 3.27 -14.62 -0.76
N THR A 94 2.58 -14.13 -1.79
CA THR A 94 2.19 -14.94 -2.93
C THR A 94 3.12 -14.58 -4.08
N ILE A 95 3.82 -15.58 -4.60
CA ILE A 95 4.74 -15.49 -5.73
C ILE A 95 3.97 -15.87 -6.99
N GLY A 96 4.11 -15.10 -8.06
CA GLY A 96 3.43 -15.32 -9.31
C GLY A 96 3.47 -14.12 -10.24
N GLY A 97 2.61 -14.13 -11.25
CA GLY A 97 2.41 -13.01 -12.17
C GLY A 97 1.30 -12.09 -11.70
N LYS A 98 1.42 -10.80 -12.01
CA LYS A 98 0.31 -9.85 -11.95
C LYS A 98 0.35 -8.95 -13.17
N ASP A 99 -0.80 -8.72 -13.77
CA ASP A 99 -1.01 -7.68 -14.79
C ASP A 99 -2.18 -6.81 -14.32
N VAL A 100 -1.87 -5.59 -13.91
CA VAL A 100 -2.82 -4.73 -13.19
C VAL A 100 -2.72 -3.30 -13.67
N ILE A 101 -3.86 -2.74 -14.02
CA ILE A 101 -4.03 -1.34 -14.38
C ILE A 101 -4.58 -0.60 -13.16
N TYR A 102 -3.93 0.51 -12.82
CA TYR A 102 -4.39 1.45 -11.80
C TYR A 102 -4.76 2.76 -12.49
N VAL A 103 -5.97 3.25 -12.23
CA VAL A 103 -6.46 4.50 -12.79
C VAL A 103 -6.76 5.48 -11.67
N LYS A 104 -6.17 6.67 -11.76
CA LYS A 104 -6.47 7.82 -10.90
C LYS A 104 -7.13 8.90 -11.72
N GLN A 105 -8.39 9.21 -11.40
CA GLN A 105 -9.12 10.30 -12.01
C GLN A 105 -8.94 11.56 -11.17
N HIS A 106 -8.38 12.61 -11.77
CA HIS A 106 -8.20 13.92 -11.12
C HIS A 106 -9.44 14.80 -11.25
N GLN A 107 -10.13 14.76 -12.38
CA GLN A 107 -11.26 15.64 -12.70
C GLN A 107 -12.47 14.81 -13.13
N SER A 108 -13.67 15.30 -12.83
CA SER A 108 -14.92 14.68 -13.28
C SER A 108 -15.01 14.65 -14.81
N SER A 109 -15.63 13.60 -15.35
CA SER A 109 -15.97 13.54 -16.77
C SER A 109 -16.97 14.64 -17.13
N PRO A 110 -16.82 15.33 -18.28
CA PRO A 110 -17.88 16.19 -18.81
C PRO A 110 -19.06 15.38 -19.36
N LEU A 111 -18.84 14.10 -19.67
CA LEU A 111 -19.87 13.17 -20.15
C LEU A 111 -20.66 12.59 -18.98
N SER A 112 -21.97 12.49 -19.15
CA SER A 112 -22.87 11.76 -18.26
C SER A 112 -22.60 10.25 -18.29
N THR A 113 -23.05 9.54 -17.26
CA THR A 113 -22.95 8.08 -17.19
C THR A 113 -23.62 7.38 -18.39
N MET A 114 -24.67 7.97 -18.97
CA MET A 114 -25.36 7.38 -20.12
C MET A 114 -24.55 7.55 -21.41
N GLU A 115 -23.94 8.73 -21.62
CA GLU A 115 -23.06 8.97 -22.77
C GLU A 115 -21.82 8.07 -22.74
N ILE A 116 -21.23 7.86 -21.55
CA ILE A 116 -20.09 6.95 -21.39
C ILE A 116 -20.46 5.50 -21.72
N LYS A 117 -21.67 5.06 -21.34
CA LYS A 117 -22.13 3.67 -21.60
C LYS A 117 -22.41 3.40 -23.08
N ASN A 118 -22.67 4.44 -23.86
CA ASN A 118 -23.00 4.34 -25.28
C ASN A 118 -21.82 4.70 -26.20
N TYR A 119 -20.63 4.94 -25.63
CA TYR A 119 -19.37 5.19 -26.33
C TYR A 119 -18.69 3.88 -26.69
#